data_AF-A0A0J1BU00-F1
#
_entry.id   AF-A0A0J1BU00-F1
#
_cell.length_a   1.000
_cell.length_b   1.000
_cell.length_c   1.000
_cell.angle_alpha   90.00
_cell.angle_beta   90.00
_cell.angle_gamma   90.00
#
_symmetry.space_group_name_H-M   'P 1'
#
loop_
_entity.id
_entity.type
_entity.pdbx_description
1 polymer ?
#
loop_
_entity_poly.entity_id
_entity_poly.type
_entity_poly.pdbx_seq_one_letter_code
_entity_poly.pdbx_strand_id
1 'polypeptide(L)'
;MKSKLNITEFRNRLKENTKIGRAELQLSLGIFSIFCLSSKSFYGNFDDSSFRLTENYNFTSGLYLLKGKYQNINNKVKLNYTIEPMSKIGMIWLKYFPFVAIIGFNSFFFFNFKNAPNDIYKKDK
;
A
#
# COMPACT_ATOMS: atom_id res chain seq x y z
N MET A 1 -26.23 3.05 -1.77
CA MET A 1 -26.47 4.12 -0.76
C MET A 1 -26.75 5.45 -1.47
N LYS A 2 -27.57 6.34 -0.91
CA LYS A 2 -27.78 7.72 -1.41
C LYS A 2 -27.06 8.69 -0.47
N SER A 3 -26.09 9.45 -0.97
CA SER A 3 -25.36 10.46 -0.19
C SER A 3 -26.13 11.78 -0.12
N LYS A 4 -25.92 12.54 0.95
CA LYS A 4 -26.40 13.94 1.07
C LYS A 4 -25.52 14.93 0.29
N LEU A 5 -24.35 14.50 -0.18
CA LEU A 5 -23.37 15.32 -0.88
C LEU A 5 -23.75 15.55 -2.35
N ASN A 6 -23.39 16.72 -2.86
CA ASN A 6 -23.35 16.99 -4.30
C ASN A 6 -22.18 16.24 -4.96
N ILE A 7 -22.27 15.94 -6.25
CA ILE A 7 -21.24 15.26 -7.03
C ILE A 7 -19.90 16.01 -7.00
N THR A 8 -19.93 17.33 -7.11
CA THR A 8 -18.72 18.16 -7.09
C THR A 8 -18.04 18.13 -5.72
N GLU A 9 -18.84 18.24 -4.65
CA GLU A 9 -18.35 18.17 -3.28
C GLU A 9 -17.75 16.79 -2.98
N PHE A 10 -18.41 15.73 -3.44
CA PHE A 10 -17.91 14.36 -3.30
C PHE A 10 -16.55 14.18 -3.99
N ARG A 11 -16.40 14.68 -5.23
CA ARG A 11 -15.14 14.61 -5.98
C ARG A 11 -14.03 15.44 -5.32
N ASN A 12 -14.34 16.62 -4.80
CA ASN A 12 -13.37 17.45 -4.09
C ASN A 12 -12.88 16.75 -2.82
N ARG A 13 -13.80 16.19 -2.02
CA ARG A 13 -13.44 15.39 -0.84
C ARG A 13 -12.57 14.19 -1.20
N LEU A 14 -12.87 13.49 -2.29
CA LEU A 14 -12.03 12.39 -2.78
C LEU A 14 -10.61 12.89 -3.12
N LYS A 15 -10.49 14.01 -3.83
CA LYS A 15 -9.19 14.59 -4.22
C LYS A 15 -8.35 15.04 -3.02
N GLU A 16 -8.99 15.69 -2.04
CA GLU A 16 -8.33 16.20 -0.85
C GLU A 16 -7.82 15.04 0.04
N ASN A 17 -8.61 13.98 0.17
CA ASN A 17 -8.33 12.88 1.09
C ASN A 17 -7.60 11.68 0.45
N THR A 18 -7.39 11.66 -0.87
CA THR A 18 -6.75 10.53 -1.58
C THR A 18 -5.37 10.87 -2.13
N LYS A 19 -4.36 10.09 -1.76
CA LYS A 19 -3.05 10.07 -2.44
C LYS A 19 -3.18 9.24 -3.72
N ILE A 20 -2.91 9.87 -4.85
CA ILE A 20 -3.05 9.24 -6.16
C ILE A 20 -1.99 8.16 -6.32
N GLY A 21 -2.43 6.95 -6.68
CA GLY A 21 -1.56 5.80 -6.93
C GLY A 21 -2.36 4.51 -7.15
N ARG A 22 -1.68 3.38 -7.26
CA ARG A 22 -2.33 2.08 -7.36
C ARG A 22 -2.61 1.52 -5.97
N ALA A 23 -3.89 1.44 -5.59
CA ALA A 23 -4.31 0.90 -4.30
C ALA A 23 -3.75 -0.52 -4.04
N GLU A 24 -3.67 -1.36 -5.08
CA GLU A 24 -3.07 -2.70 -5.03
C GLU A 24 -1.61 -2.69 -4.57
N LEU A 25 -0.82 -1.71 -5.01
CA LEU A 25 0.59 -1.59 -4.61
C LEU A 25 0.71 -1.15 -3.17
N GLN A 26 -0.14 -0.22 -2.72
CA GLN A 26 -0.19 0.14 -1.30
C GLN A 26 -0.58 -1.07 -0.46
N LEU A 27 -1.51 -1.91 -0.93
CA LEU A 27 -1.88 -3.17 -0.29
C LEU A 27 -0.71 -4.15 -0.13
N SER A 28 0.06 -4.39 -1.18
CA SER A 28 1.15 -5.39 -1.15
C SER A 28 2.48 -4.86 -0.60
N LEU A 29 2.79 -3.58 -0.82
CA LEU A 29 4.09 -2.97 -0.56
C LEU A 29 4.01 -1.78 0.40
N GLY A 30 2.85 -1.55 1.05
CA GLY A 30 2.67 -0.43 1.96
C GLY A 30 3.61 -0.44 3.16
N ILE A 31 4.21 -1.57 3.52
CA ILE A 31 5.29 -1.61 4.52
C ILE A 31 6.51 -0.76 4.12
N PHE A 32 6.75 -0.59 2.82
CA PHE A 32 7.81 0.27 2.30
C PHE A 32 7.39 1.74 2.21
N SER A 33 6.11 2.07 2.44
CA SER A 33 5.66 3.47 2.44
C SER A 33 6.08 4.22 3.69
N ILE A 34 6.74 3.59 4.68
CA ILE A 34 7.45 4.26 5.78
C ILE A 34 8.43 5.34 5.27
N PHE A 35 8.99 5.15 4.06
CA PHE A 35 9.89 6.11 3.43
C PHE A 35 9.18 7.23 2.67
N CYS A 36 7.85 7.17 2.56
CA CYS A 36 7.02 8.06 1.74
C CYS A 36 5.70 8.40 2.43
N LEU A 37 5.81 8.91 3.67
CA LEU A 37 4.71 9.34 4.52
C LEU A 37 3.77 10.31 3.78
N SER A 38 2.47 10.13 3.96
CA SER A 38 1.44 11.05 3.46
C SER A 38 0.39 11.30 4.52
N SER A 39 -0.04 12.55 4.64
CA SER A 39 -1.10 13.01 5.55
C SER A 39 -2.51 12.68 5.06
N LYS A 40 -2.65 12.12 3.85
CA LYS A 40 -3.96 11.77 3.27
C LYS A 40 -4.46 10.46 3.84
N SER A 41 -5.77 10.36 4.09
CA SER A 41 -6.40 9.18 4.70
C SER A 41 -6.53 7.98 3.75
N PHE A 42 -6.65 8.23 2.44
CA PHE A 42 -6.83 7.20 1.43
C PHE A 42 -5.68 7.17 0.43
N TYR A 43 -5.45 6.00 -0.15
CA TYR A 43 -4.51 5.79 -1.24
C TYR A 43 -5.21 5.07 -2.39
N GLY A 44 -5.07 5.55 -3.62
CA GLY A 44 -5.68 4.89 -4.77
C GLY A 44 -5.96 5.84 -5.92
N ASN A 45 -6.91 5.45 -6.77
CA ASN A 45 -7.31 6.25 -7.91
C ASN A 45 -8.84 6.39 -7.96
N PHE A 46 -9.27 7.45 -8.62
CA PHE A 46 -10.67 7.67 -8.90
C PHE A 46 -10.79 8.48 -10.19
N ASP A 47 -11.87 8.21 -10.89
CA ASP A 47 -12.27 8.88 -12.13
C ASP A 47 -13.65 9.52 -11.90
N ASP A 48 -14.26 10.03 -12.95
CA ASP A 48 -15.56 10.71 -12.89
C ASP A 48 -16.74 9.81 -12.47
N SER A 49 -16.60 8.50 -12.58
CA SER A 49 -17.68 7.54 -12.30
C SER A 49 -17.28 6.37 -11.41
N SER A 50 -15.99 6.21 -11.13
CA SER A 50 -15.46 5.06 -10.37
C SER A 50 -14.34 5.47 -9.44
N PHE A 51 -14.12 4.65 -8.41
CA PHE A 51 -12.98 4.79 -7.50
C PHE A 51 -12.49 3.42 -7.07
N ARG A 52 -11.19 3.36 -6.79
CA ARG A 52 -10.52 2.23 -6.13
C ARG A 52 -9.55 2.79 -5.10
N LEU A 53 -9.88 2.60 -3.84
CA LEU A 53 -9.21 3.21 -2.70
C LEU A 53 -8.86 2.12 -1.68
N THR A 54 -7.74 2.30 -1.01
CA THR A 54 -7.41 1.62 0.25
C THR A 54 -7.16 2.68 1.30
N GLU A 55 -7.22 2.29 2.57
CA GLU A 55 -6.67 3.11 3.65
C GLU A 55 -5.18 3.39 3.36
N ASN A 56 -4.75 4.61 3.63
CA ASN A 56 -3.35 4.97 3.58
C ASN A 56 -2.72 4.69 4.93
N TYR A 57 -1.95 3.62 5.01
CA TYR A 57 -1.28 3.16 6.21
C TYR A 57 0.22 3.16 5.99
N ASN A 58 0.97 3.37 7.07
CA ASN A 58 2.43 3.39 7.03
C ASN A 58 3.04 2.09 7.58
N PHE A 59 2.31 1.35 8.42
CA PHE A 59 2.86 0.20 9.16
C PHE A 59 1.93 -1.02 9.15
N THR A 60 0.63 -0.81 9.34
CA THR A 60 -0.38 -1.88 9.36
C THR A 60 -0.99 -2.03 7.98
N SER A 61 -0.81 -3.17 7.32
CA SER A 61 -1.44 -3.41 6.01
C SER A 61 -2.95 -3.21 6.08
N GLY A 62 -3.45 -2.19 5.38
CA GLY A 62 -4.86 -2.06 5.04
C GLY A 62 -5.30 -3.33 4.32
N LEU A 63 -6.27 -4.01 4.93
CA LEU A 63 -6.68 -5.36 4.55
C LEU A 63 -7.75 -5.37 3.46
N TYR A 64 -8.18 -4.20 3.00
CA TYR A 64 -9.37 -4.08 2.16
C TYR A 64 -9.18 -3.04 1.05
N LEU A 65 -9.58 -3.42 -0.15
CA LEU A 65 -9.75 -2.56 -1.30
C LEU A 65 -11.22 -2.15 -1.39
N LEU A 66 -11.48 -0.86 -1.26
CA LEU A 66 -12.78 -0.26 -1.50
C LEU A 66 -12.86 0.13 -2.98
N LYS A 67 -13.69 -0.56 -3.76
CA LYS A 67 -13.95 -0.19 -5.15
C LYS A 67 -15.42 0.08 -5.37
N GLY A 68 -15.73 1.05 -6.21
CA GLY A 68 -17.12 1.39 -6.45
C GLY A 68 -17.33 2.28 -7.65
N LYS A 69 -18.60 2.46 -7.97
CA LYS A 69 -19.10 3.42 -8.94
C LYS A 69 -19.99 4.43 -8.25
N TYR A 70 -19.97 5.65 -8.78
CA TYR A 70 -20.79 6.73 -8.30
C TYR A 70 -21.38 7.51 -9.46
N GLN A 71 -22.60 8.01 -9.29
CA GLN A 71 -23.33 8.74 -10.30
C GLN A 71 -24.23 9.79 -9.66
N ASN A 72 -24.50 10.87 -10.38
CA ASN A 72 -25.46 11.88 -9.98
C ASN A 72 -26.87 11.47 -10.43
N ILE A 73 -27.80 11.31 -9.48
CA ILE A 73 -29.22 11.10 -9.76
C ILE A 73 -30.00 12.14 -8.97
N ASN A 74 -30.69 13.03 -9.66
CA ASN A 74 -31.52 14.08 -9.08
C ASN A 74 -30.77 14.91 -8.02
N ASN A 75 -29.58 15.38 -8.38
CA ASN A 75 -28.68 16.19 -7.55
C ASN A 75 -28.19 15.48 -6.27
N LYS A 76 -28.25 14.14 -6.24
CA LYS A 76 -27.76 13.29 -5.15
C LYS A 76 -26.79 12.26 -5.69
N VAL A 77 -25.70 12.02 -4.96
CA VAL A 77 -24.74 10.97 -5.34
C VAL A 77 -25.29 9.60 -4.95
N LYS A 78 -25.50 8.74 -5.95
CA LYS A 78 -25.77 7.31 -5.74
C LYS A 78 -24.45 6.56 -5.76
N LEU A 79 -24.13 5.93 -4.63
CA LEU A 79 -22.92 5.15 -4.45
C LEU A 79 -23.23 3.65 -4.51
N ASN A 80 -22.50 2.92 -5.35
CA ASN A 80 -22.46 1.47 -5.35
C ASN A 80 -21.01 1.04 -5.14
N TYR A 81 -20.73 0.34 -4.04
CA TYR A 81 -19.36 -0.04 -3.69
C TYR A 81 -19.32 -1.47 -3.19
N THR A 82 -18.14 -2.07 -3.30
CA THR A 82 -17.81 -3.39 -2.80
C THR A 82 -16.49 -3.29 -2.05
N ILE A 83 -16.40 -4.04 -0.95
CA ILE A 83 -15.19 -4.18 -0.16
C ILE A 83 -14.59 -5.52 -0.53
N GLU A 84 -13.38 -5.51 -1.07
CA GLU A 84 -12.63 -6.72 -1.39
C GLU A 84 -11.48 -6.87 -0.41
N PRO A 85 -11.35 -8.02 0.27
CA PRO A 85 -10.19 -8.26 1.11
C PRO A 85 -8.92 -8.41 0.27
N MET A 86 -7.78 -8.17 0.90
CA MET A 86 -6.47 -8.42 0.33
C MET A 86 -6.35 -9.88 -0.14
N SER A 87 -5.66 -10.09 -1.26
CA SER A 87 -5.35 -11.43 -1.75
C SER A 87 -4.64 -12.26 -0.68
N LYS A 88 -5.02 -13.54 -0.55
CA LYS A 88 -4.40 -14.51 0.37
C LYS A 88 -2.88 -14.56 0.20
N ILE A 89 -2.40 -14.48 -1.05
CA ILE A 89 -0.98 -14.48 -1.40
C ILE A 89 -0.26 -13.27 -0.80
N GLY A 90 -0.92 -12.11 -0.82
CA GLY A 90 -0.39 -10.88 -0.24
C GLY A 90 -0.27 -10.98 1.29
N MET A 91 -1.27 -11.55 1.97
CA MET A 91 -1.22 -11.78 3.42
C MET A 91 -0.10 -12.76 3.81
N ILE A 92 0.10 -13.81 3.01
CA ILE A 92 1.18 -14.79 3.21
C ILE A 92 2.54 -14.11 3.03
N TRP A 93 2.73 -13.34 1.96
CA TRP A 93 3.95 -12.57 1.75
C TRP A 93 4.25 -11.65 2.93
N LEU A 94 3.28 -10.85 3.38
CA LEU A 94 3.47 -9.94 4.51
C LEU A 94 3.92 -10.66 5.79
N LYS A 95 3.35 -11.85 6.06
CA LYS A 95 3.64 -12.64 7.25
C LYS A 95 5.06 -13.25 7.22
N TYR A 96 5.48 -13.77 6.07
CA TYR A 96 6.74 -14.51 5.96
C TYR A 96 7.92 -13.67 5.46
N PHE A 97 7.66 -12.52 4.83
CA PHE A 97 8.70 -11.65 4.27
C PHE A 97 9.78 -11.26 5.28
N PRO A 98 9.47 -10.86 6.54
CA PRO A 98 10.52 -10.50 7.50
C PRO A 98 11.50 -11.65 7.78
N PHE A 99 11.01 -12.89 7.87
CA PHE A 99 11.85 -14.06 8.10
C PHE A 99 12.73 -14.37 6.90
N VAL A 100 12.15 -14.35 5.70
CA VAL A 100 12.89 -14.56 4.44
C VAL A 100 13.96 -13.49 4.27
N ALA A 101 13.64 -12.22 4.57
CA ALA A 101 14.57 -11.11 4.50
C ALA A 101 15.74 -11.27 5.48
N ILE A 102 15.48 -11.64 6.74
CA ILE A 102 16.53 -11.89 7.74
C ILE A 102 17.46 -13.03 7.28
N ILE A 103 16.90 -14.16 6.84
CA ILE A 103 17.69 -15.30 6.37
C ILE A 103 18.54 -14.92 5.15
N GLY A 104 17.93 -14.21 4.18
CA GLY A 104 18.61 -13.75 2.97
C GLY A 104 19.73 -12.77 3.28
N PHE A 105 19.51 -11.80 4.17
CA PHE A 105 20.51 -10.82 4.58
C PHE A 105 21.68 -11.49 5.29
N ASN A 106 21.41 -12.36 6.28
CA ASN A 106 22.46 -13.10 6.98
C ASN A 106 23.27 -14.00 6.02
N SER A 107 22.60 -14.68 5.09
CA SER A 107 23.27 -15.52 4.09
C SER A 107 24.16 -14.69 3.17
N PHE A 108 23.65 -13.55 2.69
CA PHE A 108 24.43 -12.61 1.87
C PHE A 108 25.69 -12.15 2.60
N PHE A 109 25.58 -11.71 3.86
CA PHE A 109 26.74 -11.31 4.64
C PHE A 109 27.72 -12.45 4.89
N PHE A 110 27.23 -13.65 5.21
CA PHE A 110 28.07 -14.82 5.42
C PHE A 110 28.93 -15.12 4.20
N PHE A 111 28.36 -15.17 2.99
CA PHE A 111 29.13 -15.46 1.77
C PHE A 111 30.05 -14.30 1.35
N ASN A 112 29.65 -13.04 1.56
CA ASN A 112 30.52 -11.91 1.25
C ASN A 112 31.69 -11.76 2.23
N PHE A 113 31.47 -11.98 3.53
CA PHE A 113 32.55 -11.93 4.53
C PHE A 113 33.43 -13.19 4.55
N LYS A 114 32.90 -14.36 4.18
CA LYS A 114 33.72 -15.58 4.03
C LYS A 114 34.70 -15.48 2.85
N ASN A 115 34.40 -14.64 1.87
CA ASN A 115 35.27 -14.33 0.73
C ASN A 115 36.13 -13.08 0.96
N ALA A 116 36.10 -12.49 2.17
CA ALA A 116 37.02 -11.40 2.51
C ALA A 116 38.46 -11.95 2.50
N PRO A 117 39.40 -11.31 1.79
CA PRO A 117 40.80 -11.71 1.80
C PRO A 117 41.33 -11.81 3.23
N ASN A 118 42.05 -12.88 3.56
CA ASN A 118 42.67 -13.14 4.87
C ASN A 118 43.84 -12.18 5.20
N ASP A 119 43.90 -11.02 4.54
CA ASP A 119 45.04 -10.12 4.48
C ASP A 119 45.32 -9.44 5.83
N ILE A 120 44.37 -9.53 6.77
CA ILE A 120 44.47 -8.94 8.11
C ILE A 120 45.33 -9.78 9.08
N TYR A 121 45.58 -11.08 8.79
CA TYR A 121 46.37 -11.96 9.67
C TYR A 121 47.86 -12.11 9.29
N LYS A 122 48.36 -11.38 8.30
CA LYS A 122 49.76 -11.52 7.80
C LYS A 122 50.73 -10.41 8.23
N LYS A 123 50.37 -9.52 9.15
CA LYS A 123 51.21 -8.36 9.49
C LYS A 123 52.05 -8.47 10.78
N ASP A 124 51.99 -9.60 11.48
CA ASP A 124 52.81 -9.84 12.67
C ASP A 124 53.53 -11.19 12.58
N LYS A 125 54.61 -11.26 11.78
CA LYS A 125 55.65 -12.27 11.95
C LYS A 125 57.00 -11.78 11.44
#